data_AF-A0A914S2T4-F1
#
_entry.id   AF-A0A914S2T4-F1
#
_cell.length_a   1.000
_cell.length_b   1.000
_cell.length_c   1.000
_cell.angle_alpha   90.00
_cell.angle_beta   90.00
_cell.angle_gamma   90.00
#
_symmetry.space_group_name_H-M   'P 1'
#
loop_
_entity.id
_entity.type
_entity.pdbx_description
1 polymer ?
#
loop_
_entity_poly.entity_id
_entity_poly.type
_entity_poly.pdbx_seq_one_letter_code
_entity_poly.pdbx_strand_id
1 'polypeptide(L)'
;MIAGRLIALSGCFLYIFVEIFPRDRRYVMLTCYTIFGISMSSVSVMRGYVAKISTPSDRARAISAFGLATMLAVTVGPMFQMFFTTLSFPGINLIAGKLWLNIYTGPIYVALIANIASLILI
;
A
#
# COMPACT_ATOMS: atom_id res chain seq x y z
N MET A 1 5.08 -2.24 13.36
CA MET A 1 5.05 -1.10 12.42
C MET A 1 6.02 -1.29 11.27
N ILE A 2 7.33 -1.35 11.55
CA ILE A 2 8.38 -1.55 10.52
C ILE A 2 8.18 -2.84 9.72
N ALA A 3 7.98 -3.98 10.40
CA ALA A 3 7.76 -5.27 9.73
C ALA A 3 6.59 -5.24 8.73
N GLY A 4 5.47 -4.62 9.09
CA GLY A 4 4.32 -4.46 8.20
C GLY A 4 4.60 -3.65 6.94
N ARG A 5 5.42 -2.60 7.06
CA ARG A 5 5.88 -1.77 5.94
C ARG A 5 6.87 -2.51 5.04
N LEU A 6 7.77 -3.31 5.63
CA LEU A 6 8.68 -4.18 4.87
C LEU A 6 7.92 -5.25 4.08
N ILE A 7 6.89 -5.86 4.68
CA ILE A 7 6.00 -6.81 4.00
C ILE A 7 5.20 -6.10 2.88
N ALA A 8 4.73 -4.87 3.11
CA ALA A 8 4.07 -4.10 2.05
C ALA A 8 5.03 -3.82 0.88
N LEU A 9 6.28 -3.44 1.18
CA LEU A 9 7.29 -3.17 0.16
C LEU A 9 7.61 -4.41 -0.67
N SER A 10 7.80 -5.57 -0.04
CA SER A 10 8.03 -6.80 -0.80
C SER A 10 6.86 -7.15 -1.72
N GLY A 11 5.62 -6.93 -1.27
CA GLY A 11 4.43 -7.05 -2.11
C GLY A 11 4.39 -6.05 -3.27
N CYS A 12 4.76 -4.78 -3.04
CA CYS A 12 4.83 -3.76 -4.09
C CYS A 12 5.91 -4.10 -5.14
N PHE A 13 7.10 -4.54 -4.71
CA PHE A 13 8.15 -4.99 -5.62
C PHE A 13 7.68 -6.17 -6.45
N LEU A 14 7.09 -7.19 -5.82
CA LEU A 14 6.60 -8.39 -6.52
C LEU A 14 5.50 -8.04 -7.54
N TYR A 15 4.62 -7.10 -7.20
CA TYR A 15 3.56 -6.63 -8.11
C TYR A 15 4.14 -5.88 -9.32
N ILE A 16 5.14 -5.02 -9.13
CA ILE A 16 5.79 -4.30 -10.24
C ILE A 16 6.41 -5.29 -11.24
N PHE A 17 6.99 -6.39 -10.76
CA PHE A 17 7.56 -7.43 -11.62
C PHE A 17 6.52 -8.39 -12.23
N VAL A 18 5.23 -8.29 -11.87
CA VAL A 18 4.19 -9.21 -12.36
C VAL A 18 3.97 -9.11 -13.86
N GLU A 19 4.22 -7.93 -14.44
CA GLU A 19 4.04 -7.67 -15.87
C GLU A 19 5.08 -8.39 -16.75
N ILE A 20 6.22 -8.78 -16.17
CA ILE A 20 7.27 -9.54 -16.86
C ILE A 20 6.83 -10.99 -17.12
N PHE A 21 5.90 -11.53 -16.33
CA PHE A 21 5.44 -12.90 -16.49
C PHE A 21 4.41 -13.01 -17.64
N PRO A 22 4.68 -13.80 -18.70
CA PRO A 22 3.78 -13.92 -19.85
C PRO A 22 2.62 -14.91 -19.62
N ARG A 23 2.69 -15.78 -18.60
CA ARG A 23 1.67 -16.82 -18.29
C ARG A 23 1.34 -16.79 -16.79
N ASP A 24 0.09 -17.10 -16.42
CA ASP A 24 -0.36 -17.31 -15.04
C ASP A 24 -0.32 -16.11 -14.06
N ARG A 25 -0.41 -14.88 -14.58
CA ARG A 25 -0.45 -13.62 -13.80
C ARG A 25 -1.47 -13.61 -12.66
N ARG A 26 -2.58 -14.34 -12.79
CA ARG A 26 -3.64 -14.43 -11.77
C ARG A 26 -3.13 -14.96 -10.43
N TYR A 27 -2.25 -15.97 -10.45
CA TYR A 27 -1.74 -16.59 -9.22
C TYR A 27 -0.72 -15.68 -8.55
N VAL A 28 0.10 -14.99 -9.35
CA VAL A 28 1.07 -14.02 -8.83
C VAL A 28 0.35 -12.83 -8.20
N MET A 29 -0.71 -12.31 -8.84
CA MET A 29 -1.56 -11.26 -8.24
C MET A 29 -2.22 -11.73 -6.94
N LEU A 30 -2.71 -12.98 -6.88
CA LEU A 30 -3.27 -13.55 -5.65
C LEU A 30 -2.24 -13.57 -4.52
N THR A 31 -0.99 -13.95 -4.81
CA THR A 31 0.11 -13.88 -3.85
C THR A 31 0.38 -12.44 -3.40
N CYS A 32 0.42 -11.45 -4.32
CA CYS A 32 0.58 -10.04 -3.96
C CYS A 32 -0.53 -9.56 -3.00
N TYR A 33 -1.79 -9.84 -3.33
CA TYR A 33 -2.92 -9.44 -2.48
C TYR A 33 -2.90 -10.12 -1.11
N THR A 34 -2.42 -11.36 -1.05
CA THR A 34 -2.23 -12.08 0.22
C THR A 34 -1.17 -11.38 1.07
N ILE A 35 -0.04 -10.98 0.47
CA ILE A 35 1.03 -10.22 1.15
C ILE A 35 0.51 -8.86 1.65
N PHE A 36 -0.27 -8.15 0.83
CA PHE A 36 -0.90 -6.89 1.24
C PHE A 36 -1.90 -7.09 2.39
N GLY A 37 -2.67 -8.18 2.38
CA GLY A 37 -3.55 -8.57 3.48
C GLY A 37 -2.78 -8.81 4.78
N ILE A 38 -1.64 -9.53 4.72
CA ILE A 38 -0.77 -9.75 5.88
C ILE A 38 -0.23 -8.42 6.41
N SER A 39 0.21 -7.51 5.53
CA SER A 39 0.67 -6.18 5.93
C SER A 39 -0.40 -5.38 6.69
N MET A 40 -1.67 -5.47 6.28
CA MET A 40 -2.80 -4.76 6.89
C MET A 40 -3.04 -5.12 8.37
N SER A 41 -2.61 -6.31 8.82
CA SER A 41 -2.66 -6.72 10.24
C SER A 41 -1.92 -5.76 11.19
N SER A 42 -0.96 -4.99 10.67
CA SER A 42 -0.20 -3.99 11.44
C SER A 42 -1.07 -2.90 12.04
N VAL A 43 -2.21 -2.58 11.41
CA VAL A 43 -3.17 -1.58 11.90
C VAL A 43 -3.80 -2.03 13.22
N SER A 44 -4.12 -3.33 13.35
CA SER A 44 -4.67 -3.91 14.58
C SER A 44 -3.67 -3.83 15.74
N VAL A 45 -2.39 -4.11 15.46
CA VAL A 45 -1.31 -3.99 16.45
C VAL A 45 -1.15 -2.54 16.91
N MET A 46 -1.18 -1.58 15.98
CA MET A 46 -1.07 -0.16 16.34
C MET A 46 -2.23 0.31 17.21
N ARG A 47 -3.45 -0.11 16.92
CA ARG A 47 -4.63 0.25 17.74
C ARG A 47 -4.47 -0.25 19.18
N GLY A 48 -3.98 -1.48 19.36
CA GLY A 48 -3.66 -2.03 20.69
C GLY A 48 -2.55 -1.27 21.40
N TYR A 49 -1.51 -0.86 20.66
CA TYR A 49 -0.42 -0.05 21.20
C TYR A 49 -0.91 1.32 21.69
N VAL A 50 -1.69 2.05 20.86
CA VAL A 50 -2.29 3.34 21.21
C VAL A 50 -3.17 3.22 22.45
N ALA A 51 -3.98 2.16 22.58
CA ALA A 51 -4.79 1.93 23.76
C ALA A 51 -3.96 1.72 25.03
N LYS A 52 -2.80 1.06 24.93
CA LYS A 52 -1.89 0.79 26.05
C LYS A 52 -1.14 2.03 26.52
N ILE A 53 -0.63 2.84 25.59
CA ILE A 53 0.21 4.01 25.94
C ILE A 53 -0.61 5.26 26.30
N SER A 54 -1.89 5.29 25.93
CA SER A 54 -2.75 6.46 26.16
C SER A 54 -3.30 6.51 27.58
N THR A 55 -3.24 7.71 28.17
CA THR A 55 -3.89 8.08 29.43
C THR A 55 -5.42 8.03 29.28
N PRO A 56 -6.19 7.69 30.33
CA PRO A 56 -7.66 7.66 30.27
C PRO A 56 -8.31 8.97 29.78
N SER A 57 -7.69 10.12 30.07
CA SER A 57 -8.11 11.45 29.59
C SER A 57 -8.02 11.60 28.07
N ASP A 58 -6.94 11.10 27.46
CA ASP A 58 -6.59 11.36 26.06
C ASP A 58 -6.90 10.20 25.13
N ARG A 59 -7.20 9.03 25.68
CA ARG A 59 -7.49 7.80 24.92
C ARG A 59 -8.60 7.98 23.89
N ALA A 60 -9.68 8.68 24.25
CA ALA A 60 -10.78 8.95 23.32
C ALA A 60 -10.32 9.78 22.11
N ARG A 61 -9.49 10.81 22.34
CA ARG A 61 -8.91 11.65 21.27
C ARG A 61 -7.91 10.87 20.42
N ALA A 62 -7.07 10.04 21.03
CA ALA A 62 -6.08 9.24 20.30
C ALA A 62 -6.74 8.19 19.41
N ILE A 63 -7.76 7.49 19.93
CA ILE A 63 -8.52 6.49 19.16
C ILE A 63 -9.33 7.16 18.03
N SER A 64 -9.94 8.32 18.29
CA SER A 64 -10.68 9.05 17.25
C SER A 64 -9.74 9.56 16.16
N ALA A 65 -8.58 10.12 16.51
CA ALA A 65 -7.56 10.54 15.53
C ALA A 65 -7.07 9.37 14.66
N PHE A 66 -6.85 8.19 15.27
CA PHE A 66 -6.49 6.98 14.53
C PHE A 66 -7.61 6.52 13.58
N GLY A 67 -8.87 6.61 14.03
CA GLY A 67 -10.06 6.34 13.21
C GLY A 67 -10.16 7.28 12.01
N LEU A 68 -10.00 8.59 12.23
CA LEU A 68 -9.99 9.61 11.19
C LEU A 68 -8.88 9.36 10.17
N ALA A 69 -7.66 9.06 10.62
CA ALA A 69 -6.55 8.74 9.73
C ALA A 69 -6.84 7.51 8.85
N THR A 70 -7.48 6.47 9.43
CA THR A 70 -7.87 5.27 8.67
C THR A 70 -8.92 5.59 7.61
N MET A 71 -9.95 6.37 7.97
CA MET A 71 -10.99 6.77 7.03
C MET A 71 -10.43 7.62 5.89
N LEU A 72 -9.57 8.59 6.20
CA LEU A 72 -8.87 9.39 5.19
C LEU A 72 -8.06 8.52 4.23
N ALA A 73 -7.31 7.53 4.75
CA ALA A 73 -6.55 6.62 3.90
C ALA A 73 -7.45 5.80 2.96
N VAL A 74 -8.60 5.32 3.45
CA VAL A 74 -9.59 4.57 2.64
C VAL A 74 -10.23 5.45 1.58
N THR A 75 -10.51 6.73 1.86
CA THR A 75 -11.08 7.67 0.89
C THR A 75 -10.06 8.11 -0.15
N VAL A 76 -8.83 8.40 0.27
CA VAL A 76 -7.76 8.91 -0.60
C VAL A 76 -7.22 7.83 -1.55
N GLY A 77 -7.26 6.55 -1.15
CA GLY A 77 -6.82 5.43 -1.98
C GLY A 77 -7.48 5.38 -3.38
N PRO A 78 -8.82 5.30 -3.47
CA PRO A 78 -9.55 5.35 -4.74
C PRO A 78 -9.36 6.66 -5.52
N MET A 79 -9.17 7.79 -4.83
CA MET A 79 -8.89 9.07 -5.50
C MET A 79 -7.56 9.00 -6.26
N PHE A 80 -6.50 8.47 -5.63
CA PHE A 80 -5.24 8.22 -6.34
C PHE A 80 -5.42 7.23 -7.49
N GLN A 81 -6.17 6.13 -7.29
CA GLN A 81 -6.44 5.19 -8.38
C GLN A 81 -7.13 5.87 -9.57
N MET A 82 -8.10 6.76 -9.30
CA MET A 82 -8.80 7.54 -10.32
C MET A 82 -7.88 8.50 -11.08
N PHE A 83 -6.87 9.09 -10.45
CA PHE A 83 -5.87 9.88 -11.17
C PHE A 83 -5.07 9.07 -12.20
N PHE A 84 -4.86 7.77 -11.95
CA PHE A 84 -4.12 6.89 -12.87
C PHE A 84 -5.01 6.20 -13.91
N THR A 85 -6.35 6.34 -13.85
CA THR A 85 -7.25 5.77 -14.87
C THR A 85 -7.17 6.50 -16.21
N THR A 86 -6.64 7.73 -16.23
CA THR A 86 -6.36 8.47 -17.47
C THR A 86 -5.19 7.88 -18.27
N LEU A 87 -4.46 6.91 -17.71
CA LEU A 87 -3.35 6.23 -18.36
C LEU A 87 -3.86 5.02 -19.15
N SER A 88 -3.92 5.13 -20.49
CA SER A 88 -4.34 4.03 -21.37
C SER A 88 -3.35 2.87 -21.36
N PHE A 89 -3.86 1.63 -21.51
CA PHE A 89 -3.04 0.45 -21.81
C PHE A 89 -2.62 0.49 -23.29
N PRO A 90 -1.34 0.29 -23.67
CA PRO A 90 -0.23 -0.35 -22.93
C PRO A 90 0.74 0.64 -22.23
N GLY A 91 0.28 1.83 -21.87
CA GLY A 91 0.99 2.75 -20.99
C GLY A 91 2.31 3.30 -21.54
N ILE A 92 3.10 3.89 -20.64
CA ILE A 92 4.42 4.46 -20.96
C ILE A 92 5.49 3.44 -20.55
N ASN A 93 6.33 3.04 -21.51
CA ASN A 93 7.51 2.21 -21.23
C ASN A 93 8.54 3.03 -20.45
N LEU A 94 8.69 2.78 -19.15
CA LEU A 94 9.61 3.53 -18.30
C LEU A 94 11.06 3.04 -18.46
N ILE A 95 11.26 1.73 -18.63
CA ILE A 95 12.59 1.12 -18.86
C ILE A 95 12.46 -0.02 -19.87
N ALA A 96 13.01 0.20 -21.07
CA ALA A 96 13.45 -0.81 -22.05
C ALA A 96 12.66 -2.14 -22.07
N GLY A 97 11.32 -2.08 -22.19
CA GLY A 97 10.46 -3.25 -22.36
C GLY A 97 10.30 -4.18 -21.14
N LYS A 98 10.80 -3.79 -19.95
CA LYS A 98 10.72 -4.61 -18.71
C LYS A 98 9.83 -4.00 -17.62
N LEU A 99 9.67 -2.68 -17.60
CA LEU A 99 8.84 -1.96 -16.62
C LEU A 99 7.87 -1.06 -17.35
N TRP A 100 6.58 -1.40 -17.26
CA TRP A 100 5.51 -0.63 -17.87
C TRP A 100 4.82 0.21 -16.80
N LEU A 101 4.56 1.47 -17.12
CA LEU A 101 3.73 2.34 -16.30
C LEU A 101 2.34 2.32 -16.92
N ASN A 102 1.51 1.43 -16.36
CA ASN A 102 0.15 1.13 -16.78
C ASN A 102 -0.83 1.49 -15.67
N ILE A 103 -2.13 1.48 -15.98
CA ILE A 103 -3.21 1.66 -15.01
C ILE A 103 -3.11 0.73 -13.78
N TYR A 104 -2.49 -0.44 -13.93
CA TYR A 104 -2.30 -1.42 -12.87
C TYR A 104 -1.05 -1.17 -12.00
N THR A 105 0.03 -0.66 -12.58
CA THR A 105 1.30 -0.42 -11.87
C THR A 105 1.43 1.01 -11.33
N GLY A 106 0.75 1.99 -11.93
CA GLY A 106 0.74 3.39 -11.49
C GLY A 106 0.43 3.58 -9.99
N PRO A 107 -0.71 3.05 -9.49
CA PRO A 107 -1.06 3.13 -8.07
C PRO A 107 -0.04 2.42 -7.16
N ILE A 108 0.59 1.34 -7.63
CA ILE A 108 1.57 0.56 -6.87
C ILE A 108 2.87 1.35 -6.69
N TYR A 109 3.30 2.14 -7.68
CA TYR A 109 4.46 3.03 -7.53
C TYR A 109 4.25 4.09 -6.45
N VAL A 110 3.05 4.69 -6.41
CA VAL A 110 2.69 5.65 -5.35
C VAL A 110 2.69 4.94 -3.99
N ALA A 111 2.13 3.73 -3.91
CA ALA A 111 2.16 2.94 -2.69
C ALA A 111 3.60 2.58 -2.26
N LEU A 112 4.49 2.27 -3.19
CA LEU A 112 5.90 1.97 -2.91
C LEU A 112 6.60 3.20 -2.31
N ILE A 113 6.47 4.36 -2.95
CA ILE A 113 7.06 5.63 -2.46
C ILE A 113 6.50 5.97 -1.07
N ALA A 114 5.19 5.86 -0.88
CA ALA A 114 4.55 6.12 0.40
C ALA A 114 5.05 5.17 1.52
N ASN A 115 5.27 3.89 1.22
CA ASN A 115 5.83 2.94 2.18
C ASN A 115 7.31 3.23 2.49
N ILE A 116 8.11 3.67 1.52
CA ILE A 116 9.50 4.11 1.74
C ILE A 116 9.52 5.36 2.62
N ALA A 117 8.73 6.38 2.29
CA ALA A 117 8.63 7.61 3.09
C ALA A 117 8.17 7.31 4.53
N SER A 118 7.21 6.40 4.69
CA SER A 118 6.76 5.94 6.02
C SER A 118 7.86 5.22 6.80
N LEU A 119 8.80 4.52 6.14
CA LEU A 119 9.93 3.87 6.81
C LEU A 119 11.02 4.86 7.22
N ILE A 120 11.18 5.96 6.48
CA ILE A 120 12.13 7.03 6.83
C ILE A 120 11.61 7.85 8.02
N LEU A 121 10.29 8.03 8.12
CA LEU A 121 9.65 8.82 9.18
C LEU A 121 9.51 8.09 10.53
N ILE A 122 9.55 6.76 10.55
CA ILE A 122 9.39 5.92 11.75
C ILE A 122 10.76 5.64 12.37
#